data_AF-A0A965JZG3-F1
#
_entry.id   AF-A0A965JZG3-F1
#
_cell.length_a   1.000
_cell.length_b   1.000
_cell.length_c   1.000
_cell.angle_alpha   90.00
_cell.angle_beta   90.00
_cell.angle_gamma   90.00
#
_symmetry.space_group_name_H-M   'P 1'
#
loop_
_entity.id
_entity.type
_entity.pdbx_description
1 polymer ?
#
loop_
_entity_poly.entity_id
_entity_poly.type
_entity_poly.pdbx_seq_one_letter_code
_entity_poly.pdbx_strand_id
1 'polypeptide(L)'
;MDYLQTVWRRRVIVLVCTLTALGLMIAVDTVRPSKYASTAKVSFGTRTLTVTAMGTNLIRLQSAQVRLAARGLLGAGLPGCAIKQEGTTAIADITCNASDPSFAARAANAYAD
;
A
#
# COMPACT_ATOMS: atom_id res chain seq x y z
N MET A 1 31.24 17.34 -30.41
CA MET A 1 29.93 17.61 -31.04
C MET A 1 29.43 16.43 -31.91
N ASP A 2 30.18 15.33 -31.98
CA ASP A 2 29.92 14.20 -32.90
C ASP A 2 28.76 13.27 -32.47
N TYR A 3 28.39 13.30 -31.19
CA TYR A 3 27.33 12.45 -30.64
C TYR A 3 25.95 12.84 -31.18
N LEU A 4 25.67 14.15 -31.27
CA LEU A 4 24.40 14.68 -31.79
C LEU A 4 24.22 14.37 -33.28
N GLN A 5 25.30 14.43 -34.07
CA GLN A 5 25.26 14.05 -35.49
C GLN A 5 25.01 12.55 -35.68
N THR A 6 25.56 11.72 -34.78
CA THR A 6 25.34 10.26 -34.79
C THR A 6 23.88 9.91 -34.47
N VAL A 7 23.30 10.59 -33.47
CA VAL A 7 21.87 10.45 -33.12
C VAL A 7 20.97 10.89 -34.28
N TRP A 8 21.31 11.99 -34.97
CA TRP A 8 20.54 12.47 -36.13
C TRP A 8 20.59 11.51 -37.32
N ARG A 9 21.76 10.90 -37.59
CA ARG A 9 21.89 9.86 -38.64
C ARG A 9 21.15 8.57 -38.28
N ARG A 10 21.09 8.22 -36.99
CA ARG A 10 20.40 7.02 -36.49
C ARG A 10 19.00 7.31 -35.94
N ARG A 11 18.39 8.44 -36.33
CA ARG A 11 17.07 8.89 -35.86
C ARG A 11 16.00 7.80 -35.91
N VAL A 12 16.00 6.98 -36.96
CA VAL A 12 15.04 5.87 -37.13
C VAL A 12 15.23 4.79 -36.07
N ILE A 13 16.48 4.39 -35.79
CA ILE A 13 16.79 3.38 -34.75
C ILE A 13 16.38 3.90 -33.38
N VAL A 14 16.65 5.18 -33.11
CA VAL A 14 16.24 5.83 -31.86
C VAL A 14 14.72 5.82 -31.73
N LEU A 15 14.00 6.13 -32.80
CA LEU A 15 12.53 6.16 -32.84
C LEU A 15 11.92 4.76 -32.65
N VAL A 16 12.49 3.73 -33.28
CA VAL A 16 12.04 2.34 -33.09
C VAL A 16 12.28 1.90 -31.65
N CYS A 17 13.45 2.20 -31.07
CA CYS A 17 13.74 1.86 -29.67
C CYS A 17 12.82 2.58 -28.68
N THR A 18 12.49 3.85 -28.92
CA THR A 18 11.56 4.57 -28.03
C THR A 18 10.15 4.03 -28.14
N LEU A 19 9.69 3.70 -29.35
CA LEU A 19 8.36 3.11 -29.55
C LEU A 19 8.24 1.72 -28.93
N THR A 20 9.26 0.86 -29.07
CA THR A 20 9.24 -0.47 -28.43
C THR A 20 9.30 -0.36 -26.90
N ALA A 21 10.09 0.57 -26.36
CA ALA A 21 10.12 0.83 -24.93
C ALA A 21 8.76 1.34 -24.40
N LEU A 22 8.11 2.28 -25.12
CA LEU A 22 6.78 2.76 -24.80
C LEU A 22 5.73 1.65 -24.84
N GLY A 23 5.74 0.83 -25.90
CA GLY A 23 4.83 -0.31 -26.03
C GLY A 23 4.98 -1.31 -24.88
N LEU A 24 6.22 -1.63 -24.49
CA LEU A 24 6.50 -2.51 -23.36
C LEU A 24 6.04 -1.91 -22.03
N MET A 25 6.23 -0.61 -21.81
CA MET A 25 5.76 0.06 -20.59
C MET A 25 4.23 -0.02 -20.48
N ILE A 26 3.50 0.25 -21.56
CA ILE A 26 2.02 0.18 -21.57
C ILE A 26 1.54 -1.26 -21.32
N ALA A 27 2.18 -2.24 -21.96
CA ALA A 27 1.85 -3.66 -21.75
C ALA A 27 2.07 -4.07 -20.28
N VAL A 28 3.16 -3.61 -19.66
CA VAL A 28 3.41 -3.90 -18.24
C VAL A 28 2.39 -3.18 -17.34
N ASP A 29 2.00 -1.96 -17.66
CA ASP A 29 1.07 -1.17 -16.85
C ASP A 29 -0.36 -1.75 -16.88
N THR A 30 -0.79 -2.24 -18.04
CA THR A 30 -2.11 -2.89 -18.21
C THR A 30 -2.23 -4.24 -17.50
N VAL A 31 -1.11 -4.98 -17.36
CA VAL A 31 -1.10 -6.31 -16.72
C VAL A 31 -0.82 -6.21 -15.22
N ARG A 32 -0.23 -5.10 -14.74
CA ARG A 32 0.02 -4.91 -13.31
C ARG A 32 -1.31 -4.78 -12.57
N PRO A 33 -1.60 -5.66 -11.61
CA PRO A 33 -2.79 -5.49 -10.78
C PRO A 33 -2.65 -4.19 -10.00
N SER A 34 -3.61 -3.28 -10.18
CA SER A 34 -3.69 -2.04 -9.41
C SER A 34 -3.68 -2.39 -7.93
N LYS A 35 -2.80 -1.77 -7.14
CA LYS A 35 -2.81 -1.92 -5.68
C LYS A 35 -3.24 -0.61 -5.07
N TYR A 36 -4.46 -0.59 -4.54
CA TYR A 36 -4.99 0.51 -3.76
C TYR A 36 -4.61 0.30 -2.30
N ALA A 37 -4.13 1.36 -1.66
CA ALA A 37 -3.84 1.37 -0.23
C ALA A 37 -4.87 2.28 0.46
N SER A 38 -5.52 1.79 1.50
CA SER A 38 -6.37 2.58 2.37
C SER A 38 -5.86 2.50 3.79
N THR A 39 -5.79 3.63 4.48
CA THR A 39 -5.26 3.73 5.85
C THR A 39 -6.36 4.18 6.79
N ALA A 40 -6.63 3.36 7.81
CA ALA A 40 -7.47 3.74 8.95
C ALA A 40 -6.58 4.06 10.16
N LYS A 41 -6.96 5.09 10.94
CA LYS A 41 -6.25 5.47 12.16
C LYS A 41 -7.01 4.96 13.38
N VAL A 42 -6.32 4.22 14.24
CA VAL A 42 -6.86 3.73 15.51
C VAL A 42 -6.17 4.46 16.65
N SER A 43 -6.95 5.07 17.54
CA SER A 43 -6.46 5.71 18.75
C SER A 43 -6.67 4.80 19.95
N PHE A 44 -5.61 4.53 20.71
CA PHE A 44 -5.68 3.79 21.96
C PHE A 44 -6.06 4.67 23.17
N GLY A 45 -6.34 5.96 22.94
CA GLY A 45 -6.75 6.91 23.97
C GLY A 45 -6.34 8.35 23.67
N THR A 46 -6.78 9.27 24.52
CA THR A 46 -6.52 10.72 24.38
C THR A 46 -5.15 11.15 24.93
N ARG A 47 -4.39 10.23 25.55
CA ARG A 47 -3.10 10.51 26.20
C ARG A 47 -1.97 9.75 25.53
N THR A 48 -0.81 10.38 25.44
CA THR A 48 0.44 9.77 24.99
C THR A 48 0.75 8.53 25.84
N LEU A 49 0.85 7.36 25.21
CA LEU A 49 1.20 6.10 25.89
C LEU A 49 2.71 5.96 26.04
N THR A 50 3.13 5.27 27.10
CA THR A 50 4.52 4.83 27.24
C THR A 50 4.88 3.83 26.14
N VAL A 51 6.16 3.79 25.73
CA VAL A 51 6.65 2.91 24.65
C VAL A 51 6.25 1.44 24.87
N THR A 52 6.30 0.96 26.12
CA THR A 52 5.94 -0.41 26.50
C THR A 52 4.44 -0.70 26.37
N ALA A 53 3.59 0.25 26.78
CA ALA A 53 2.14 0.13 26.64
C ALA A 53 1.73 0.18 25.16
N MET A 54 2.39 1.02 24.38
CA MET A 54 2.19 1.10 22.93
C MET A 54 2.61 -0.17 22.20
N GLY A 55 3.79 -0.72 22.51
CA GLY A 55 4.25 -2.00 21.96
C GLY A 55 3.28 -3.14 22.25
N THR A 56 2.74 -3.19 23.47
CA THR A 56 1.74 -4.19 23.87
C THR A 56 0.44 -4.04 23.08
N ASN A 57 -0.01 -2.81 22.85
CA ASN A 57 -1.21 -2.53 22.06
C ASN A 57 -1.02 -2.83 20.56
N LEU A 58 0.16 -2.53 20.00
CA LEU A 58 0.51 -2.91 18.62
C LEU A 58 0.54 -4.44 18.45
N ILE A 59 1.12 -5.17 19.39
CA ILE A 59 1.14 -6.64 19.39
C ILE A 59 -0.30 -7.19 19.47
N ARG A 60 -1.16 -6.58 20.29
CA ARG A 60 -2.59 -6.95 20.37
C ARG A 60 -3.31 -6.75 19.04
N LEU A 61 -3.08 -5.65 18.32
CA LEU A 61 -3.64 -5.44 16.98
C LEU A 61 -3.13 -6.42 15.93
N GLN A 62 -1.90 -6.89 16.08
CA GLN A 62 -1.33 -7.92 15.20
C GLN A 62 -1.77 -9.35 15.58
N SER A 63 -2.48 -9.51 16.70
CA SER A 63 -2.90 -10.82 17.19
C SER A 63 -3.86 -11.52 16.22
N ALA A 64 -3.83 -12.85 16.22
CA ALA A 64 -4.71 -13.67 15.40
C ALA A 64 -6.20 -13.40 15.68
N GLN A 65 -6.54 -13.02 16.90
CA GLN A 65 -7.92 -12.74 17.35
C GLN A 65 -8.48 -11.49 16.68
N VAL A 66 -7.73 -10.39 16.66
CA VAL A 66 -8.14 -9.15 15.98
C VAL A 66 -8.25 -9.36 14.47
N ARG A 67 -7.32 -10.13 13.89
CA ARG A 67 -7.41 -10.53 12.48
C ARG A 67 -8.64 -11.40 12.19
N LEU A 68 -9.03 -12.27 13.11
CA LEU A 68 -10.21 -13.12 12.96
C LEU A 68 -11.51 -12.30 13.08
N ALA A 69 -11.55 -11.36 14.03
CA ALA A 69 -12.68 -10.45 14.21
C ALA A 69 -12.89 -9.55 12.98
N ALA A 70 -11.81 -8.91 12.50
CA ALA A 70 -11.84 -8.11 11.29
C ALA A 70 -12.24 -8.93 10.05
N ARG A 71 -11.87 -10.23 9.98
CA ARG A 71 -12.34 -11.16 8.94
C ARG A 71 -13.84 -11.42 9.05
N GLY A 72 -14.33 -11.62 10.27
CA GLY A 72 -15.75 -11.80 10.54
C GLY A 72 -16.58 -10.60 10.11
N LEU A 73 -16.12 -9.38 10.42
CA LEU A 73 -16.76 -8.12 10.03
C LEU A 73 -16.74 -7.87 8.53
N LEU A 74 -15.64 -8.22 7.86
CA LEU A 74 -15.50 -8.04 6.41
C LEU A 74 -16.29 -9.07 5.59
N GLY A 75 -16.58 -10.25 6.18
CA GLY A 75 -17.23 -11.36 5.48
C GLY A 75 -16.39 -11.98 4.35
N ALA A 76 -15.10 -11.64 4.27
CA ALA A 76 -14.20 -12.04 3.19
C ALA A 76 -12.76 -12.25 3.69
N GLY A 77 -11.92 -12.84 2.84
CA GLY A 77 -10.50 -13.00 3.10
C GLY A 77 -9.82 -11.64 3.25
N LEU A 78 -9.16 -11.43 4.38
CA LEU A 78 -8.61 -10.12 4.70
C LEU A 78 -7.35 -9.81 3.87
N PRO A 79 -7.27 -8.63 3.23
CA PRO A 79 -6.10 -8.24 2.45
C PRO A 79 -4.85 -8.12 3.31
N GLY A 80 -3.68 -8.08 2.67
CA GLY A 80 -2.43 -7.81 3.36
C GLY A 80 -2.45 -6.40 3.95
N CYS A 81 -2.52 -6.32 5.29
CA CYS A 81 -2.53 -5.05 6.01
C CYS A 81 -1.28 -4.91 6.88
N ALA A 82 -0.69 -3.72 6.83
CA ALA A 82 0.44 -3.30 7.65
C ALA A 82 -0.06 -2.37 8.75
N ILE A 83 0.45 -2.56 9.97
CA ILE A 83 0.13 -1.72 11.13
C ILE A 83 1.41 -1.00 11.52
N LYS A 84 1.37 0.33 11.55
CA LYS A 84 2.50 1.18 11.92
C LYS A 84 2.08 2.18 12.97
N GLN A 85 2.96 2.45 13.94
CA GLN A 85 2.73 3.49 14.92
C GLN A 85 3.05 4.88 14.35
N GLU A 86 2.20 5.87 14.65
CA GLU A 86 2.46 7.27 14.32
C GLU A 86 3.37 7.90 15.40
N GLY A 87 4.69 7.75 15.24
CA GLY A 87 5.69 8.31 16.15
C GLY A 87 5.60 7.75 17.57
N THR A 88 5.54 8.62 18.58
CA THR A 88 5.33 8.26 20.01
C THR A 88 3.89 8.49 20.47
N THR A 89 2.98 8.79 19.55
CA THR A 89 1.58 9.11 19.90
C THR A 89 0.80 7.85 20.28
N ALA A 90 -0.43 8.04 20.75
CA ALA A 90 -1.40 6.98 21.04
C ALA A 90 -2.08 6.41 19.78
N ILE A 91 -1.54 6.68 18.59
CA ILE A 91 -2.21 6.43 17.31
C ILE A 91 -1.44 5.35 16.53
N ALA A 92 -2.19 4.40 15.97
CA ALA A 92 -1.70 3.42 15.01
C ALA A 92 -2.39 3.61 13.66
N ASP A 93 -1.59 3.63 12.60
CA ASP A 93 -2.02 3.61 11.22
C ASP A 93 -2.12 2.17 10.73
N ILE A 94 -3.30 1.78 10.25
CA ILE A 94 -3.57 0.47 9.67
C ILE A 94 -3.77 0.66 8.18
N THR A 95 -2.77 0.27 7.38
CA THR A 95 -2.83 0.37 5.92
C THR A 95 -3.14 -0.99 5.32
N CYS A 96 -4.26 -1.10 4.64
CA CYS A 96 -4.69 -2.30 3.92
C CYS A 96 -4.51 -2.13 2.41
N ASN A 97 -3.88 -3.12 1.77
CA ASN A 97 -3.62 -3.10 0.33
C ASN A 97 -4.49 -4.12 -0.38
N ALA A 98 -5.34 -3.66 -1.30
CA ALA A 98 -6.19 -4.53 -2.12
C ALA A 98 -6.22 -4.08 -3.58
N SER A 99 -6.70 -4.96 -4.46
CA SER A 99 -6.94 -4.65 -5.87
C SER A 99 -8.20 -3.81 -6.12
N ASP A 100 -9.06 -3.70 -5.11
CA ASP A 100 -10.27 -2.89 -5.14
C ASP A 100 -10.19 -1.80 -4.04
N PRO A 101 -10.42 -0.52 -4.38
CA PRO A 101 -10.30 0.58 -3.42
C PRO A 101 -11.38 0.52 -2.33
N SER A 102 -12.59 0.09 -2.68
CA SER A 102 -13.69 -0.07 -1.72
C SER A 102 -13.45 -1.23 -0.76
N PHE A 103 -12.78 -2.27 -1.24
CA PHE A 103 -12.38 -3.42 -0.41
C PHE A 103 -11.22 -3.06 0.52
N ALA A 104 -10.22 -2.30 0.03
CA ALA A 104 -9.14 -1.78 0.86
C ALA A 104 -9.68 -0.92 2.02
N ALA A 105 -10.63 -0.02 1.72
CA ALA A 105 -11.25 0.84 2.73
C ALA A 105 -12.10 0.04 3.74
N ARG A 106 -12.92 -0.90 3.26
CA ARG A 106 -13.71 -1.77 4.15
C ARG A 106 -12.84 -2.62 5.05
N ALA A 107 -11.73 -3.16 4.53
CA ALA A 107 -10.79 -3.93 5.33
C ALA A 107 -10.05 -3.07 6.37
N ALA A 108 -9.66 -1.85 6.03
CA ALA A 108 -9.03 -0.92 6.98
C ALA A 108 -10.01 -0.53 8.09
N ASN A 109 -11.28 -0.27 7.75
CA ASN A 109 -12.32 0.05 8.73
C ASN A 109 -12.65 -1.15 9.63
N ALA A 110 -12.76 -2.36 9.06
CA ALA A 110 -13.02 -3.58 9.84
C ALA A 110 -11.90 -3.94 10.83
N TYR A 111 -10.68 -3.40 10.64
CA TYR A 111 -9.60 -3.51 11.62
C TYR A 111 -9.63 -2.43 12.70
N ALA A 112 -10.31 -1.32 12.44
CA ALA A 112 -10.38 -0.17 13.33
C ALA A 112 -11.62 -0.19 14.24
N ASP A 113 -12.59 -1.05 13.93
CA ASP A 113 -13.81 -1.34 14.68
C ASP A 113 -13.56 -2.40 15.78
#